data_AF-A0A963Y558-F1
#
_entry.id   AF-A0A963Y558-F1
#
_cell.length_a   1.000
_cell.length_b   1.000
_cell.length_c   1.000
_cell.angle_alpha   90.00
_cell.angle_beta   90.00
_cell.angle_gamma   90.00
#
_symmetry.space_group_name_H-M   'P 1'
#
loop_
_entity.id
_entity.type
_entity.pdbx_description
1 polymer ?
#
loop_
_entity_poly.entity_id
_entity_poly.type
_entity_poly.pdbx_seq_one_letter_code
_entity_poly.pdbx_strand_id
1 'polypeptide(L)'
;PKHGVTVREGALSEWNEVEARYDRIRGLKEGRRLGCQAKVMGDIVIDVPPESQVHRQVIRKSATARDITMDPATHAYYVEVAEPDMHEPSGDFQRLADALRDQWQIDGLEADATLLGRLQPILRKGEWK
;
A
#
# COMPACT_ATOMS: atom_id res chain seq x y z
N PRO A 1 36.47 -20.46 -1.33
CA PRO A 1 35.34 -20.80 -2.24
C PRO A 1 34.14 -19.89 -1.96
N LYS A 2 33.69 -19.09 -2.94
CA LYS A 2 32.71 -18.00 -2.77
C LYS A 2 31.34 -18.42 -2.21
N HIS A 3 30.94 -19.67 -2.42
CA HIS A 3 29.62 -20.19 -2.02
C HIS A 3 29.65 -21.38 -1.06
N GLY A 4 30.84 -21.93 -0.74
CA GLY A 4 30.97 -23.03 0.23
C GLY A 4 30.34 -24.38 -0.18
N VAL A 5 29.87 -24.53 -1.43
CA VAL A 5 29.16 -25.72 -1.91
C VAL A 5 30.02 -26.55 -2.85
N THR A 6 29.87 -27.89 -2.81
CA THR A 6 30.54 -28.83 -3.72
C THR A 6 29.50 -29.48 -4.63
N VAL A 7 29.49 -29.09 -5.90
CA VAL A 7 28.56 -29.60 -6.90
C VAL A 7 29.06 -30.95 -7.43
N ARG A 8 28.19 -31.95 -7.47
CA ARG A 8 28.48 -33.28 -8.02
C ARG A 8 27.60 -33.55 -9.24
N GLU A 9 28.08 -34.37 -10.17
CA GLU A 9 27.25 -34.89 -11.26
C GLU A 9 26.05 -35.64 -10.66
N GLY A 10 24.85 -35.36 -11.17
CA GLY A 10 23.57 -35.88 -10.63
C GLY A 10 22.86 -34.99 -9.60
N ALA A 11 23.37 -33.78 -9.31
CA ALA A 11 22.70 -32.83 -8.40
C ALA A 11 21.40 -32.21 -8.97
N LEU A 12 21.15 -32.38 -10.27
CA LEU A 12 19.90 -32.03 -10.96
C LEU A 12 19.28 -33.30 -11.57
N SER A 13 17.96 -33.32 -11.68
CA SER A 13 17.25 -34.40 -12.37
C SER A 13 17.70 -34.54 -13.82
N GLU A 14 17.54 -35.74 -14.37
CA GLU A 14 17.78 -36.01 -15.78
C GLU A 14 16.92 -35.14 -16.69
N TRP A 15 17.34 -35.06 -17.95
CA TRP A 15 16.64 -34.32 -18.98
C TRP A 15 15.28 -34.95 -19.26
N ASN A 16 14.21 -34.15 -19.23
CA ASN A 16 12.85 -34.67 -19.39
C ASN A 16 12.25 -34.39 -20.78
N GLU A 17 11.13 -35.04 -21.09
CA GLU A 17 10.45 -34.89 -22.39
C GLU A 17 9.94 -33.46 -22.65
N VAL A 18 9.61 -32.71 -21.60
CA VAL A 18 9.12 -31.33 -21.69
C VAL A 18 10.24 -30.37 -22.08
N GLU A 19 11.43 -30.56 -21.53
CA GLU A 19 12.66 -29.83 -21.90
C GLU A 19 13.06 -30.17 -23.34
N ALA A 20 12.99 -31.45 -23.74
CA ALA A 20 13.23 -31.87 -25.12
C ALA A 20 12.26 -31.21 -26.11
N ARG A 21 10.97 -31.12 -25.75
CA ARG A 21 9.95 -30.45 -26.56
C ARG A 21 10.19 -28.95 -26.63
N TYR A 22 10.54 -28.32 -25.52
CA TYR A 22 10.81 -26.88 -25.48
C TYR A 22 12.03 -26.50 -26.33
N ASP A 23 13.11 -27.27 -26.19
CA ASP A 23 14.33 -27.12 -26.99
C ASP A 23 14.02 -27.23 -28.49
N ARG A 24 13.22 -28.23 -28.90
CA ARG A 24 12.81 -28.38 -30.30
C ARG A 24 12.01 -27.19 -30.85
N ILE A 25 11.14 -26.57 -30.04
CA ILE A 25 10.22 -25.53 -30.50
C ILE A 25 10.84 -24.13 -30.42
N ARG A 26 11.62 -23.84 -29.37
CA ARG A 26 12.13 -22.49 -29.08
C ARG A 26 13.66 -22.40 -29.03
N GLY A 27 14.36 -23.53 -28.96
CA GLY A 27 15.80 -23.59 -28.76
C GLY A 27 16.20 -23.32 -27.31
N LEU A 28 16.94 -24.25 -26.71
CA LEU A 28 17.57 -24.12 -25.40
C LEU A 28 19.09 -24.21 -25.58
N LYS A 29 19.82 -23.19 -25.13
CA LYS A 29 21.29 -23.22 -25.19
C LYS A 29 21.84 -24.34 -24.29
N GLU A 30 22.96 -24.92 -24.71
CA GLU A 30 23.66 -25.95 -23.94
C GLU A 30 23.93 -25.49 -22.49
N GLY A 31 23.65 -26.36 -21.52
CA GLY A 31 23.77 -26.07 -20.10
C GLY A 31 22.60 -25.31 -19.47
N ARG A 32 21.61 -24.82 -20.23
CA ARG A 32 20.37 -24.25 -19.67
C ARG A 32 19.33 -25.34 -19.41
N ARG A 33 18.57 -25.19 -18.34
CA ARG A 33 17.48 -26.10 -17.94
C ARG A 33 16.22 -25.28 -17.64
N LEU A 34 15.04 -25.88 -17.76
CA LEU A 34 13.80 -25.21 -17.39
C LEU A 34 13.61 -25.29 -15.88
N GLY A 35 13.67 -24.14 -15.20
CA GLY A 35 13.58 -24.07 -13.73
C GLY A 35 12.26 -24.61 -13.14
N CYS A 36 11.17 -24.65 -13.91
CA CYS A 36 9.91 -25.24 -13.48
C CYS A 36 9.83 -26.77 -13.62
N GLN A 37 10.82 -27.39 -14.26
CA GLN A 37 10.82 -28.82 -14.61
C GLN A 37 12.02 -29.57 -14.03
N ALA A 38 13.18 -28.92 -13.90
CA ALA A 38 14.35 -29.51 -13.29
C ALA A 38 14.21 -29.59 -11.77
N LYS A 39 14.39 -30.78 -11.20
CA LYS A 39 14.38 -30.99 -9.75
C LYS A 39 15.81 -30.91 -9.20
N VAL A 40 15.95 -30.16 -8.11
CA VAL A 40 17.20 -30.07 -7.35
C VAL A 40 17.32 -31.29 -6.45
N MET A 41 18.28 -32.15 -6.74
CA MET A 41 18.53 -33.41 -6.03
C MET A 41 19.73 -33.32 -5.07
N GLY A 42 20.48 -32.21 -5.12
CA GLY A 42 21.60 -31.94 -4.23
C GLY A 42 22.08 -30.51 -4.38
N ASP A 43 23.28 -30.28 -3.85
CA ASP A 43 23.93 -28.98 -3.84
C ASP A 43 24.28 -28.48 -5.26
N ILE A 44 23.72 -27.34 -5.64
CA ILE A 44 23.94 -26.71 -6.95
C ILE A 44 24.11 -25.21 -6.85
N VAL A 45 24.84 -24.65 -7.81
CA VAL A 45 24.91 -23.22 -8.06
C VAL A 45 24.31 -22.98 -9.44
N ILE A 46 23.22 -22.21 -9.50
CA ILE A 46 22.53 -21.86 -10.75
C ILE A 46 22.79 -20.40 -11.07
N ASP A 47 23.20 -20.11 -12.30
CA ASP A 47 23.19 -18.77 -12.85
C ASP A 47 21.84 -18.51 -13.55
N VAL A 48 21.13 -17.46 -13.14
CA VAL A 48 19.82 -17.11 -13.70
C VAL A 48 20.03 -16.07 -14.79
N PRO A 49 19.78 -16.39 -16.07
CA PRO A 49 20.07 -15.49 -17.16
C PRO A 49 19.22 -14.21 -17.09
N PRO A 50 19.75 -13.06 -17.53
CA PRO A 50 19.05 -11.77 -17.45
C PRO A 50 17.72 -11.78 -18.24
N GLU A 51 17.63 -12.57 -19.31
CA GLU A 51 16.39 -12.75 -20.06
C GLU A 51 15.25 -13.37 -19.24
N SER A 52 15.55 -14.09 -18.15
CA SER A 52 14.57 -14.63 -17.19
C SER A 52 14.31 -13.69 -16.00
N GLN A 53 15.04 -12.59 -15.89
CA GLN A 53 14.89 -11.59 -14.83
C GLN A 53 13.90 -10.48 -15.23
N VAL A 54 12.82 -10.84 -15.94
CA VAL A 54 11.88 -9.85 -16.48
C VAL A 54 11.02 -9.28 -15.36
N HIS A 55 11.13 -7.97 -15.19
CA HIS A 55 10.58 -7.12 -14.13
C HIS A 55 11.20 -7.35 -12.75
N ARG A 56 11.79 -6.27 -12.22
CA ARG A 56 12.17 -6.02 -10.82
C ARG A 56 11.61 -7.10 -9.91
N GLN A 57 12.48 -7.95 -9.34
CA GLN A 57 12.07 -8.92 -8.31
C GLN A 57 11.16 -8.18 -7.33
N VAL A 58 9.86 -8.42 -7.44
CA VAL A 58 8.94 -8.04 -6.38
C VAL A 58 9.21 -9.11 -5.35
N ILE A 59 10.24 -8.87 -4.53
CA ILE A 59 10.37 -9.56 -3.26
C ILE A 59 9.13 -9.12 -2.50
N ARG A 60 8.01 -9.82 -2.70
CA ARG A 60 6.90 -9.83 -1.76
C ARG A 60 7.45 -10.54 -0.55
N LYS A 61 8.31 -9.84 0.22
CA LYS A 61 8.37 -10.03 1.66
C LYS A 61 6.90 -10.00 2.02
N SER A 62 6.35 -11.14 2.40
CA SER A 62 4.95 -11.29 2.75
C SER A 62 4.65 -10.13 3.69
N ALA A 63 4.01 -9.09 3.15
CA ALA A 63 3.37 -8.11 3.97
C ALA A 63 2.30 -8.96 4.63
N THR A 64 2.58 -9.43 5.84
CA THR A 64 1.54 -9.80 6.78
C THR A 64 0.48 -8.73 6.58
N ALA A 65 -0.70 -9.11 6.11
CA ALA A 65 -1.81 -8.18 5.94
C ALA A 65 -2.18 -7.71 7.35
N ARG A 66 -1.38 -6.77 7.86
CA ARG A 66 -1.70 -6.01 9.05
C ARG A 66 -2.78 -5.09 8.57
N ASP A 67 -3.90 -5.11 9.27
CA ASP A 67 -4.90 -4.08 9.11
C ASP A 67 -4.21 -2.76 9.42
N ILE A 68 -3.90 -1.98 8.38
CA ILE A 68 -3.33 -0.65 8.56
C ILE A 68 -4.54 0.27 8.68
N THR A 69 -5.05 0.37 9.90
CA THR A 69 -6.08 1.36 10.23
C THR A 69 -5.44 2.74 10.10
N MET A 70 -5.93 3.52 9.14
CA MET A 70 -5.53 4.91 8.97
C MET A 70 -6.09 5.72 10.15
N ASP A 71 -5.21 6.14 11.05
CA ASP A 71 -5.52 7.04 12.18
C ASP A 71 -4.70 8.33 12.02
N PRO A 72 -5.07 9.22 11.07
CA PRO A 72 -4.33 10.44 10.81
C PRO A 72 -4.57 11.47 11.92
N ALA A 73 -3.57 12.30 12.23
CA ALA A 73 -3.72 13.40 13.20
C ALA A 73 -4.67 14.52 12.73
N THR A 74 -5.09 14.51 11.46
CA THR A 74 -5.98 15.52 10.88
C THR A 74 -7.09 14.85 10.10
N HIS A 75 -8.32 15.27 10.36
CA HIS A 75 -9.53 14.77 9.74
C HIS A 75 -10.29 15.93 9.11
N ALA A 76 -10.85 15.71 7.92
CA ALA A 76 -11.76 16.64 7.28
C ALA A 76 -13.20 16.21 7.56
N TYR A 77 -13.95 17.07 8.23
CA TYR A 77 -15.37 16.84 8.55
C TYR A 77 -16.22 17.80 7.74
N TYR A 78 -17.27 17.27 7.11
CA TYR A 78 -18.33 18.08 6.55
C TYR A 78 -19.32 18.40 7.67
N VAL A 79 -19.67 19.67 7.87
CA VAL A 79 -20.50 20.09 9.01
C VAL A 79 -21.53 21.11 8.57
N GLU A 80 -22.80 20.81 8.84
CA GLU A 80 -23.89 21.76 8.60
C GLU A 80 -24.14 22.58 9.86
N VAL A 81 -23.92 23.88 9.80
CA VAL A 81 -24.03 24.78 10.95
C VAL A 81 -25.39 25.47 10.90
N ALA A 82 -26.04 25.62 12.07
CA ALA A 82 -27.28 26.38 12.15
C ALA A 82 -27.07 27.84 11.69
N GLU A 83 -28.02 28.35 10.91
CA GLU A 83 -28.03 29.75 10.49
C GLU A 83 -28.21 30.67 11.71
N PRO A 84 -27.65 31.90 11.69
CA PRO A 84 -27.84 32.84 12.77
C PRO A 84 -29.31 33.27 12.89
N ASP A 85 -29.91 33.06 14.05
CA ASP A 85 -31.27 33.49 14.40
C ASP A 85 -31.23 34.63 15.43
N MET A 86 -32.11 35.62 15.26
CA MET A 86 -32.32 36.70 16.24
C MET A 86 -32.93 36.21 17.55
N HIS A 87 -33.69 35.11 17.52
CA HIS A 87 -34.31 34.51 18.71
C HIS A 87 -33.32 33.66 19.52
N GLU A 88 -32.26 33.16 18.88
CA GLU A 88 -31.18 32.40 19.51
C GLU A 88 -29.82 33.03 19.19
N PRO A 89 -29.42 34.11 19.89
CA PRO A 89 -28.18 34.83 19.63
C PRO A 89 -26.96 34.03 20.12
N SER A 90 -26.56 33.02 19.34
CA SER A 90 -25.38 32.19 19.58
C SER A 90 -24.21 32.63 18.68
N GLY A 91 -22.99 32.59 19.23
CA GLY A 91 -21.78 32.95 18.48
C GLY A 91 -21.46 31.94 17.38
N ASP A 92 -20.82 32.40 16.29
CA ASP A 92 -20.47 31.54 15.15
C ASP A 92 -19.60 30.33 15.55
N PHE A 93 -18.68 30.52 16.51
CA PHE A 93 -17.87 29.44 17.06
C PHE A 93 -18.67 28.45 17.90
N GLN A 94 -19.62 28.95 18.70
CA GLN A 94 -20.51 28.10 19.49
C GLN A 94 -21.37 27.23 18.58
N ARG A 95 -21.98 27.80 17.54
CA ARG A 95 -22.80 27.04 16.58
C ARG A 95 -21.98 25.98 15.83
N LEU A 96 -20.72 26.29 15.47
CA LEU A 96 -19.82 25.30 14.86
C LEU A 96 -19.47 24.17 15.85
N ALA A 97 -19.15 24.50 17.10
CA ALA A 97 -18.86 23.51 18.12
C ALA A 97 -20.05 22.59 18.40
N ASP A 98 -21.26 23.16 18.45
CA ASP A 98 -22.50 22.42 18.63
C ASP A 98 -22.76 21.48 17.42
N ALA A 99 -22.58 21.97 16.20
CA ALA A 99 -22.73 21.16 15.00
C ALA A 99 -21.71 20.01 14.92
N LEU A 100 -20.44 20.24 15.31
CA LEU A 100 -19.41 19.20 15.36
C LEU A 100 -19.68 18.16 16.45
N ARG A 101 -20.19 18.59 17.60
CA ARG A 101 -20.62 17.66 18.65
C ARG A 101 -21.79 16.81 18.18
N ASP A 102 -22.82 17.41 17.61
CA ASP A 102 -24.05 16.70 17.24
C ASP A 102 -23.82 15.74 16.06
N GLN A 103 -23.06 16.16 15.03
CA GLN A 103 -22.84 15.37 13.81
C GLN A 103 -21.68 14.38 13.93
N TRP A 104 -20.64 14.72 14.70
CA TRP A 104 -19.39 13.95 14.74
C TRP A 104 -18.95 13.53 16.13
N GLN A 105 -19.71 13.87 17.19
CA GLN A 105 -19.38 13.56 18.59
C GLN A 105 -18.00 14.11 19.00
N ILE A 106 -17.64 15.28 18.45
CA ILE A 106 -16.40 15.98 18.78
C ILE A 106 -16.70 17.06 19.82
N ASP A 107 -16.17 16.85 21.02
CA ASP A 107 -16.27 17.79 22.14
C ASP A 107 -14.96 18.55 22.38
N GLY A 108 -15.04 19.66 23.12
CA GLY A 108 -13.85 20.39 23.58
C GLY A 108 -13.10 21.12 22.47
N LEU A 109 -13.82 21.67 21.48
CA LEU A 109 -13.22 22.40 20.38
C LEU A 109 -12.44 23.62 20.89
N GLU A 110 -11.17 23.71 20.51
CA GLU A 110 -10.31 24.87 20.74
C GLU A 110 -9.99 25.54 19.40
N ALA A 111 -10.02 26.87 19.38
CA ALA A 111 -9.67 27.65 18.20
C ALA A 111 -8.75 28.82 18.57
N ASP A 112 -7.76 29.06 17.72
CA ASP A 112 -6.92 30.23 17.82
C ASP A 112 -7.70 31.52 17.48
N ALA A 113 -7.31 32.64 18.10
CA ALA A 113 -7.98 33.93 17.92
C ALA A 113 -7.97 34.42 16.45
N THR A 114 -6.94 34.06 15.67
CA THR A 114 -6.88 34.41 14.24
C THR A 114 -7.93 33.67 13.41
N LEU A 115 -8.36 32.47 13.84
CA LEU A 115 -9.44 31.73 13.20
C LEU A 115 -10.80 32.36 13.51
N LEU A 116 -11.02 32.79 14.76
CA LEU A 116 -12.29 33.40 15.18
C LEU A 116 -12.65 34.64 14.35
N GLY A 117 -11.67 35.49 14.03
CA GLY A 117 -11.87 36.66 13.17
C GLY A 117 -12.22 36.34 11.71
N ARG A 118 -11.94 35.11 11.27
CA ARG A 118 -12.18 34.64 9.89
C ARG A 118 -13.37 33.68 9.78
N LEU A 119 -13.89 33.19 10.90
CA LEU A 119 -14.90 32.13 10.92
C LEU A 119 -16.22 32.59 10.26
N GLN A 120 -16.71 33.77 10.64
CA GLN A 120 -17.97 34.30 10.10
C GLN A 120 -17.99 34.42 8.56
N PRO A 121 -17.01 35.07 7.89
CA PRO A 121 -17.03 35.16 6.43
C PRO A 121 -16.85 33.79 5.75
N ILE A 122 -16.16 32.84 6.38
CA ILE A 122 -16.01 31.48 5.86
C ILE A 122 -17.35 30.74 5.87
N LEU A 123 -18.05 30.73 7.02
CA LEU A 123 -19.34 30.06 7.16
C LEU A 123 -20.40 30.64 6.22
N ARG A 124 -20.44 31.97 6.07
CA ARG A 124 -21.35 32.63 5.11
C ARG A 124 -21.04 32.27 3.66
N LYS A 125 -19.77 32.16 3.30
CA LYS A 125 -19.35 31.75 1.95
C LYS A 125 -19.69 30.29 1.67
N GLY A 126 -19.65 29.44 2.68
CA GLY A 126 -20.04 28.03 2.62
C GLY A 126 -21.55 27.80 2.70
N GLU A 127 -22.38 28.85 2.77
CA GLU A 127 -23.83 28.72 2.98
C GLU A 127 -24.15 27.85 4.22
N TRP A 128 -23.33 28.00 5.27
CA TRP A 128 -23.41 27.25 6.52
C TRP A 128 -23.17 25.73 6.37
N LYS A 129 -22.36 25.34 5.38
CA LYS A 129 -21.91 23.97 5.08
C LYS A 129 -20.40 23.87 4.90
#